data_AF-A0A7S1E9C7-F1
#
_entry.id   AF-A0A7S1E9C7-F1
#
_cell.length_a   1.000
_cell.length_b   1.000
_cell.length_c   1.000
_cell.angle_alpha   90.00
_cell.angle_beta   90.00
_cell.angle_gamma   90.00
#
_symmetry.space_group_name_H-M   'P 1'
#
loop_
_entity.id
_entity.type
_entity.pdbx_description
1 polymer ?
#
loop_
_entity_poly.entity_id
_entity_poly.type
_entity_poly.pdbx_seq_one_letter_code
_entity_poly.pdbx_strand_id
1 'polypeptide(L)'
;RCERAGETAVPWVGQGGGVKVLGFPIGPADYVNQFLQRKKAAIAHELACVSHLDDGLVHFHVMRLCTNHTLRYTLRCLLPESTQAIAREVDGMIWEAFQQHTWGEGIVAGQAHDDALIQFRLPSPQGGFGVDPLESVAPAAFYQATSVALRVLGRSAFLPLQNILASSAFRASPFMKAYVAARNLLLDCGAVERDDLPDPAQPNNDDRARTIILPSIDEIIHPPDPLGPEPTSIIPDQHDLTLLIRASAQHSPRYHASTLSHDGEERVKHLRTATVPLAPLPSGPQGASLWANYPELALIPSGVVNHTPLSFLSLPTGPIAFPTLAWAAFASLTLGVPNPRAPAYACGCHLDRSSGINHTSHDHTCQRHSAFQAGHDLIVDGIERLMFAAGVSCNTTNVPCHATTDKCGDVHTKLSHGMKPEVLDVTCTHPSSLADPSKRLTQVFKEKLNKHHDAYRAKRIHFVPIVTSTYGRLHEEAVRFGAVLSVNVAKREAAFCNTGHRFEDVVARKVEWVFASLGASIARGMAIRACGLTHAREAFTRRTKGWRTQEDIMAGAWGDQDLYDSDDAENWGWAGSLGALGGAG
;
A
#
# COMPACT_ATOMS: atom_id res chain seq x y z
N ARG A 1 29.36 -5.14 61.42
CA ARG A 1 28.74 -3.83 61.75
C ARG A 1 28.99 -2.85 60.60
N CYS A 2 28.05 -2.80 59.66
CA CYS A 2 27.54 -1.56 59.07
C CYS A 2 26.31 -1.97 58.24
N GLU A 3 25.23 -2.23 58.97
CA GLU A 3 23.88 -2.16 58.41
C GLU A 3 23.67 -0.73 57.92
N ARG A 4 23.32 -0.58 56.64
CA ARG A 4 22.49 0.54 56.18
C ARG A 4 21.24 -0.05 55.56
N ALA A 5 20.28 -0.31 56.43
CA ALA A 5 18.87 -0.15 56.08
C ALA A 5 18.58 1.37 56.10
N GLY A 6 18.03 1.89 55.00
CA GLY A 6 17.70 3.30 54.83
C GLY A 6 17.11 3.55 53.43
N GLU A 7 15.82 3.25 53.30
CA GLU A 7 14.82 3.82 52.39
C GLU A 7 15.24 4.50 51.07
N THR A 8 14.92 3.80 49.97
CA THR A 8 14.19 4.25 48.76
C THR A 8 14.52 5.58 48.07
N ALA A 9 15.10 5.48 46.87
CA ALA A 9 14.69 6.30 45.73
C ALA A 9 14.90 5.51 44.42
N VAL A 10 13.82 5.12 43.73
CA VAL A 10 13.94 4.98 42.27
C VAL A 10 14.06 6.41 41.73
N PRO A 11 15.11 6.74 40.99
CA PRO A 11 15.66 8.09 40.87
C PRO A 11 15.00 8.87 39.73
N TRP A 12 13.73 9.26 39.85
CA TRP A 12 13.07 10.10 38.84
C TRP A 12 13.54 11.59 38.87
N VAL A 13 14.73 11.86 39.42
CA VAL A 13 15.23 13.22 39.69
C VAL A 13 15.75 13.88 38.42
N GLY A 14 14.82 14.56 37.76
CA GLY A 14 14.97 15.71 36.87
C GLY A 14 13.70 16.56 37.02
N GLN A 15 13.71 17.84 36.60
CA GLN A 15 12.54 18.73 36.73
C GLN A 15 11.28 18.07 36.15
N GLY A 16 10.39 17.53 37.00
CA GLY A 16 9.15 16.85 36.60
C GLY A 16 8.98 15.40 37.07
N GLY A 17 9.94 14.79 37.77
CA GLY A 17 9.74 13.50 38.44
C GLY A 17 9.67 12.28 37.51
N GLY A 18 10.24 12.34 36.31
CA GLY A 18 10.33 11.23 35.35
C GLY A 18 11.61 11.31 34.51
N VAL A 19 11.95 10.21 33.84
CA VAL A 19 13.15 10.07 32.99
C VAL A 19 12.80 9.52 31.62
N LYS A 20 13.57 9.92 30.60
CA LYS A 20 13.46 9.38 29.23
C LYS A 20 14.61 8.42 28.98
N VAL A 21 14.32 7.16 28.67
CA VAL A 21 15.30 6.11 28.37
C VAL A 21 15.10 5.62 26.95
N LEU A 22 16.11 5.74 26.08
CA LEU A 22 16.02 5.33 24.66
C LEU A 22 14.77 5.88 23.94
N GLY A 23 14.37 7.13 24.22
CA GLY A 23 13.16 7.68 23.63
C GLY A 23 11.87 7.50 24.43
N PHE A 24 11.85 6.60 25.42
CA PHE A 24 10.67 6.16 26.17
C PHE A 24 10.51 6.86 27.52
N PRO A 25 9.30 7.34 27.90
CA PRO A 25 9.08 7.98 29.19
C PRO A 25 8.88 6.94 30.31
N ILE A 26 9.62 7.09 31.40
CA ILE A 26 9.46 6.30 32.64
C ILE A 26 9.22 7.29 33.79
N GLY A 27 8.09 7.17 34.46
CA GLY A 27 7.77 8.03 35.59
C GLY A 27 6.26 8.03 35.91
N PRO A 28 5.81 8.99 36.75
CA PRO A 28 4.41 9.19 37.09
C PRO A 28 3.53 9.41 35.85
N ALA A 29 2.23 9.15 36.00
CA ALA A 29 1.24 9.29 34.93
C ALA A 29 1.28 10.69 34.27
N ASP A 30 1.43 11.75 35.05
CA ASP A 30 1.49 13.12 34.53
C ASP A 30 2.70 13.34 33.63
N TYR A 31 3.86 12.77 33.98
CA TYR A 31 5.06 12.85 33.15
C TYR A 31 4.87 12.13 31.81
N VAL A 32 4.28 10.92 31.84
CA VAL A 32 3.96 10.14 30.64
C VAL A 32 2.94 10.89 29.78
N ASN A 33 1.90 11.46 30.38
CA ASN A 33 0.88 12.24 29.69
C ASN A 33 1.48 13.49 29.02
N GLN A 34 2.34 14.25 29.70
CA GLN A 34 3.04 15.39 29.10
C GLN A 34 3.96 14.97 27.96
N PHE A 35 4.63 13.82 28.06
CA PHE A 35 5.41 13.26 26.96
C PHE A 35 4.52 12.93 25.74
N LEU A 36 3.39 12.27 25.98
CA LEU A 36 2.42 11.91 24.95
C LEU A 36 1.86 13.16 24.25
N GLN A 37 1.45 14.18 25.00
CA GLN A 37 0.96 15.44 24.42
C GLN A 37 2.02 16.15 23.57
N ARG A 38 3.30 16.14 23.99
CA ARG A 38 4.41 16.66 23.16
C ARG A 38 4.57 15.87 21.85
N LYS A 39 4.39 14.54 21.88
CA LYS A 39 4.42 13.70 20.67
C LYS A 39 3.27 14.02 19.72
N LYS A 40 2.05 14.21 20.23
CA LYS A 40 0.92 14.66 19.42
C LYS A 40 1.17 16.03 18.80
N ALA A 41 1.68 17.00 19.55
CA ALA A 41 2.05 18.31 19.03
C ALA A 41 3.11 18.24 17.91
N ALA A 42 4.12 17.38 18.05
CA ALA A 42 5.10 17.15 16.99
C ALA A 42 4.47 16.58 15.71
N ILE A 43 3.56 15.61 15.86
CA ILE A 43 2.80 15.06 14.72
C ILE A 43 1.91 16.14 14.08
N ALA A 44 1.26 17.00 14.87
CA ALA A 44 0.47 18.12 14.37
C ALA A 44 1.32 19.05 13.49
N HIS A 45 2.53 19.37 13.96
CA HIS A 45 3.49 20.19 13.24
C HIS A 45 3.95 19.52 11.94
N GLU A 46 4.30 18.23 11.97
CA GLU A 46 4.66 17.46 10.76
C GLU A 46 3.52 17.48 9.73
N LEU A 47 2.27 17.25 10.15
CA LEU A 47 1.10 17.32 9.28
C LEU A 47 0.91 18.71 8.66
N ALA A 48 1.16 19.78 9.42
CA ALA A 48 1.14 21.13 8.90
C ALA A 48 2.24 21.36 7.84
N CYS A 49 3.46 20.87 8.07
CA CYS A 49 4.56 21.01 7.11
C CYS A 49 4.28 20.30 5.79
N VAL A 50 3.77 19.06 5.83
CA VAL A 50 3.52 18.28 4.61
C VAL A 50 2.36 18.84 3.79
N SER A 51 1.47 19.63 4.39
CA SER A 51 0.31 20.23 3.69
C SER A 51 0.69 21.09 2.49
N HIS A 52 1.94 21.60 2.45
CA HIS A 52 2.49 22.43 1.38
C HIS A 52 3.00 21.65 0.15
N LEU A 53 2.97 20.31 0.17
CA LEU A 53 3.40 19.50 -0.96
C LEU A 53 2.40 19.60 -2.13
N ASP A 54 2.85 19.95 -3.32
CA ASP A 54 1.97 20.09 -4.50
C ASP A 54 1.48 18.74 -5.07
N ASP A 55 2.22 17.66 -4.80
CA ASP A 55 1.91 16.33 -5.29
C ASP A 55 1.14 15.54 -4.24
N GLY A 56 -0.12 15.24 -4.55
CA GLY A 56 -1.03 14.59 -3.61
C GLY A 56 -0.66 13.13 -3.31
N LEU A 57 0.00 12.43 -4.24
CA LEU A 57 0.48 11.06 -4.00
C LEU A 57 1.70 11.09 -3.08
N VAL A 58 2.63 12.03 -3.30
CA VAL A 58 3.79 12.23 -2.40
C VAL A 58 3.32 12.66 -1.02
N HIS A 59 2.40 13.63 -0.94
CA HIS A 59 1.77 14.04 0.33
C HIS A 59 1.20 12.83 1.06
N PHE A 60 0.41 12.00 0.37
CA PHE A 60 -0.18 10.80 0.95
C PHE A 60 0.88 9.79 1.40
N HIS A 61 1.93 9.54 0.61
CA HIS A 61 3.02 8.64 1.00
C HIS A 61 3.77 9.14 2.24
N VAL A 62 4.11 10.43 2.32
CA VAL A 62 4.78 11.00 3.51
C VAL A 62 3.88 10.89 4.73
N MET A 63 2.61 11.26 4.62
CA MET A 63 1.64 11.13 5.71
C MET A 63 1.48 9.66 6.16
N ARG A 64 1.31 8.73 5.22
CA ARG A 64 1.05 7.33 5.50
C ARG A 64 2.27 6.58 6.00
N LEU A 65 3.42 6.73 5.34
CA LEU A 65 4.63 5.93 5.58
C LEU A 65 5.57 6.57 6.62
N CYS A 66 5.48 7.88 6.84
CA CYS A 66 6.29 8.59 7.82
C CYS A 66 5.44 9.00 9.03
N THR A 67 4.51 9.95 8.86
CA THR A 67 3.82 10.59 9.98
C THR A 67 2.91 9.62 10.77
N ASN A 68 2.16 8.75 10.09
CA ASN A 68 1.34 7.72 10.75
C ASN A 68 2.19 6.65 11.47
N HIS A 69 3.50 6.59 11.23
CA HIS A 69 4.40 5.67 11.94
C HIS A 69 5.03 6.29 13.18
N THR A 70 5.03 7.63 13.31
CA THR A 70 5.72 8.37 14.38
C THR A 70 5.31 7.93 15.79
N LEU A 71 4.04 7.60 16.02
CA LEU A 71 3.57 7.16 17.35
C LEU A 71 3.86 5.68 17.64
N ARG A 72 4.10 4.84 16.62
CA ARG A 72 4.18 3.37 16.77
C ARG A 72 5.26 2.92 17.74
N TYR A 73 6.39 3.61 17.80
CA TYR A 73 7.43 3.32 18.78
C TYR A 73 6.90 3.44 20.21
N THR A 74 6.17 4.51 20.50
CA THR A 74 5.57 4.75 21.82
C THR A 74 4.51 3.70 22.15
N LEU A 75 3.71 3.28 21.17
CA LEU A 75 2.67 2.24 21.32
C LEU A 75 3.23 0.86 21.66
N ARG A 76 4.48 0.57 21.29
CA ARG A 76 5.15 -0.69 21.65
C ARG A 76 5.56 -0.77 23.11
N CYS A 77 5.79 0.38 23.73
CA CYS A 77 6.48 0.43 25.02
C CYS A 77 5.56 0.87 26.18
N LEU A 78 4.52 1.65 25.91
CA LEU A 78 3.56 2.09 26.92
C LEU A 78 2.37 1.14 27.01
N LEU A 79 1.73 1.12 28.18
CA LEU A 79 0.50 0.37 28.39
C LEU A 79 -0.58 0.86 27.41
N PRO A 80 -1.33 -0.04 26.73
CA PRO A 80 -2.39 0.34 25.80
C PRO A 80 -3.39 1.34 26.41
N GLU A 81 -3.77 1.15 27.68
CA GLU A 81 -4.66 2.04 28.43
C GLU A 81 -4.15 3.49 28.49
N SER A 82 -2.82 3.69 28.56
CA SER A 82 -2.20 5.02 28.58
C SER A 82 -2.11 5.66 27.20
N THR A 83 -2.15 4.87 26.13
CA THR A 83 -1.96 5.37 24.75
C THR A 83 -3.23 5.40 23.91
N GLN A 84 -4.30 4.72 24.31
CA GLN A 84 -5.48 4.54 23.46
C GLN A 84 -6.15 5.87 23.10
N ALA A 85 -6.30 6.78 24.07
CA ALA A 85 -6.92 8.08 23.85
C ALA A 85 -6.13 8.92 22.84
N ILE A 86 -4.81 9.01 23.02
CA ILE A 86 -3.97 9.80 22.12
C ILE A 86 -3.82 9.15 20.73
N ALA A 87 -3.85 7.82 20.64
CA ALA A 87 -3.88 7.12 19.36
C ALA A 87 -5.12 7.51 18.54
N ARG A 88 -6.29 7.58 19.19
CA ARG A 88 -7.55 8.04 18.56
C ARG A 88 -7.49 9.50 18.13
N GLU A 89 -6.94 10.38 18.98
CA GLU A 89 -6.79 11.80 18.64
C GLU A 89 -5.89 11.98 17.42
N VAL A 90 -4.75 11.27 17.37
CA VAL A 90 -3.84 11.31 16.23
C VAL A 90 -4.48 10.70 14.98
N ASP A 91 -5.28 9.62 15.13
CA ASP A 91 -6.05 9.08 14.01
C ASP A 91 -7.03 10.12 13.42
N GLY A 92 -7.67 10.92 14.27
CA GLY A 92 -8.50 12.07 13.83
C GLY A 92 -7.67 13.10 13.06
N MET A 93 -6.54 13.54 13.62
CA MET A 93 -5.66 14.53 13.00
C MET A 93 -5.14 14.10 11.61
N ILE A 94 -4.79 12.82 11.44
CA ILE A 94 -4.32 12.28 10.16
C ILE A 94 -5.44 12.32 9.11
N TRP A 95 -6.66 11.98 9.50
CA TRP A 95 -7.82 12.06 8.62
C TRP A 95 -8.11 13.52 8.22
N GLU A 96 -8.15 14.43 9.20
CA GLU A 96 -8.37 15.86 8.97
C GLU A 96 -7.30 16.47 8.05
N ALA A 97 -6.02 16.15 8.27
CA ALA A 97 -4.92 16.62 7.43
C ALA A 97 -5.05 16.09 5.98
N PHE A 98 -5.40 14.81 5.83
CA PHE A 98 -5.70 14.23 4.52
C PHE A 98 -6.84 14.95 3.81
N GLN A 99 -7.94 15.22 4.54
CA GLN A 99 -9.11 15.91 4.00
C GLN A 99 -8.78 17.33 3.57
N GLN A 100 -8.11 18.08 4.44
CA GLN A 100 -7.75 19.47 4.17
C GLN A 100 -6.83 19.57 2.96
N HIS A 101 -5.82 18.70 2.87
CA HIS A 101 -4.93 18.66 1.71
C HIS A 101 -5.67 18.26 0.43
N THR A 102 -6.55 17.26 0.49
CA THR A 102 -7.19 16.67 -0.71
C THR A 102 -8.37 17.50 -1.21
N TRP A 103 -9.20 18.03 -0.32
CA TRP A 103 -10.48 18.65 -0.65
C TRP A 103 -10.67 20.06 -0.06
N GLY A 104 -9.91 20.42 0.99
CA GLY A 104 -10.17 21.63 1.78
C GLY A 104 -11.46 21.50 2.59
N GLU A 105 -12.15 22.61 2.83
CA GLU A 105 -13.40 22.65 3.62
C GLU A 105 -14.64 22.12 2.88
N GLY A 106 -14.48 21.53 1.70
CA GLY A 106 -15.57 21.25 0.77
C GLY A 106 -16.31 19.92 0.96
N ILE A 107 -15.92 19.06 1.92
CA ILE A 107 -16.65 17.83 2.23
C ILE A 107 -17.53 18.02 3.45
N VAL A 108 -18.82 17.73 3.28
CA VAL A 108 -19.83 17.80 4.33
C VAL A 108 -19.94 16.44 5.03
N ALA A 109 -20.14 16.47 6.34
CA ALA A 109 -20.43 15.27 7.14
C ALA A 109 -21.69 14.56 6.65
N GLY A 110 -21.68 13.22 6.68
CA GLY A 110 -22.77 12.37 6.21
C GLY A 110 -22.27 10.97 5.85
N GLN A 111 -23.17 10.11 5.35
CA GLN A 111 -22.85 8.69 5.12
C GLN A 111 -21.67 8.48 4.16
N ALA A 112 -21.58 9.26 3.08
CA ALA A 112 -20.46 9.18 2.13
C ALA A 112 -19.12 9.59 2.77
N HIS A 113 -19.14 10.58 3.69
CA HIS A 113 -17.96 10.98 4.45
C HIS A 113 -17.52 9.87 5.42
N ASP A 114 -18.47 9.23 6.10
CA ASP A 114 -18.18 8.16 7.05
C ASP A 114 -17.65 6.90 6.34
N ASP A 115 -18.25 6.54 5.20
CA ASP A 115 -17.73 5.49 4.33
C ASP A 115 -16.31 5.79 3.84
N ALA A 116 -16.03 7.05 3.48
CA ALA A 116 -14.71 7.48 3.05
C ALA A 116 -13.66 7.35 4.17
N LEU A 117 -14.02 7.70 5.41
CA LEU A 117 -13.16 7.50 6.58
C LEU A 117 -12.88 6.01 6.82
N ILE A 118 -13.91 5.16 6.77
CA ILE A 118 -13.74 3.71 6.91
C ILE A 118 -12.79 3.19 5.82
N GLN A 119 -13.07 3.51 4.56
CA GLN A 119 -12.28 3.06 3.42
C GLN A 119 -10.84 3.61 3.42
N PHE A 120 -10.62 4.84 3.88
CA PHE A 120 -9.29 5.40 4.08
C PHE A 120 -8.45 4.54 5.03
N ARG A 121 -9.10 4.03 6.09
CA ARG A 121 -8.45 3.15 7.06
C ARG A 121 -8.30 1.73 6.54
N LEU A 122 -9.25 1.18 5.78
CA LEU A 122 -9.22 -0.22 5.29
C LEU A 122 -7.89 -0.60 4.61
N PRO A 123 -7.43 -1.86 4.72
CA PRO A 123 -6.21 -2.32 4.02
C PRO A 123 -6.41 -2.24 2.50
N SER A 124 -5.33 -1.99 1.75
CA SER A 124 -5.39 -1.98 0.28
C SER A 124 -5.95 -3.27 -0.32
N PRO A 125 -5.63 -4.47 0.20
CA PRO A 125 -6.26 -5.70 -0.29
C PRO A 125 -7.79 -5.76 -0.12
N GLN A 126 -8.31 -5.04 0.88
CA GLN A 126 -9.74 -4.90 1.11
C GLN A 126 -10.35 -3.71 0.38
N GLY A 127 -9.60 -3.01 -0.48
CA GLY A 127 -10.07 -1.87 -1.27
C GLY A 127 -9.92 -0.49 -0.61
N GLY A 128 -9.11 -0.38 0.45
CA GLY A 128 -8.84 0.86 1.15
C GLY A 128 -7.49 1.52 0.85
N PHE A 129 -7.25 2.68 1.46
CA PHE A 129 -5.99 3.42 1.30
C PHE A 129 -4.85 2.85 2.17
N GLY A 130 -5.18 1.97 3.11
CA GLY A 130 -4.20 1.24 3.91
C GLY A 130 -3.50 2.09 4.97
N VAL A 131 -4.17 3.12 5.49
CA VAL A 131 -3.66 3.91 6.62
C VAL A 131 -4.10 3.25 7.92
N ASP A 132 -3.21 2.46 8.54
CA ASP A 132 -3.55 1.74 9.77
C ASP A 132 -4.01 2.70 10.87
N PRO A 133 -5.17 2.46 11.50
CA PRO A 133 -5.57 3.19 12.69
C PRO A 133 -4.63 2.84 13.86
N LEU A 134 -4.01 3.86 14.45
CA LEU A 134 -3.12 3.72 15.59
C LEU A 134 -3.84 3.08 16.79
N GLU A 135 -5.15 3.31 16.90
CA GLU A 135 -6.01 2.66 17.89
C GLU A 135 -5.94 1.12 17.82
N SER A 136 -5.95 0.55 16.62
CA SER A 136 -5.84 -0.91 16.42
C SER A 136 -4.39 -1.39 16.49
N VAL A 137 -3.43 -0.53 16.18
CA VAL A 137 -1.99 -0.85 16.27
C VAL A 137 -1.54 -1.00 17.72
N ALA A 138 -2.08 -0.19 18.64
CA ALA A 138 -1.60 -0.11 20.02
C ALA A 138 -1.50 -1.47 20.75
N PRO A 139 -2.57 -2.28 20.86
CA PRO A 139 -2.50 -3.58 21.52
C PRO A 139 -1.58 -4.58 20.80
N ALA A 140 -1.60 -4.62 19.46
CA ALA A 140 -0.74 -5.50 18.66
C ALA A 140 0.75 -5.15 18.83
N ALA A 141 1.08 -3.87 18.80
CA ALA A 141 2.43 -3.34 18.99
C ALA A 141 2.95 -3.65 20.40
N PHE A 142 2.11 -3.43 21.42
CA PHE A 142 2.46 -3.72 22.80
C PHE A 142 2.70 -5.22 23.03
N TYR A 143 1.80 -6.09 22.56
CA TYR A 143 1.96 -7.55 22.69
C TYR A 143 3.24 -8.04 21.99
N GLN A 144 3.46 -7.64 20.74
CA GLN A 144 4.60 -8.12 19.96
C GLN A 144 5.93 -7.70 20.60
N ALA A 145 6.07 -6.42 20.93
CA ALA A 145 7.30 -5.90 21.53
C ALA A 145 7.55 -6.50 22.92
N THR A 146 6.49 -6.64 23.73
CA THR A 146 6.58 -7.26 25.05
C THR A 146 6.94 -8.74 24.96
N SER A 147 6.36 -9.49 24.03
CA SER A 147 6.69 -10.91 23.80
C SER A 147 8.17 -11.09 23.47
N VAL A 148 8.70 -10.24 22.58
CA VAL A 148 10.13 -10.26 22.22
C VAL A 148 10.99 -9.90 23.44
N ALA A 149 10.62 -8.87 24.20
CA ALA A 149 11.36 -8.47 25.39
C ALA A 149 11.37 -9.56 26.47
N LEU A 150 10.21 -10.15 26.78
CA LEU A 150 10.09 -11.25 27.74
C LEU A 150 10.91 -12.47 27.31
N ARG A 151 10.93 -12.79 26.02
CA ARG A 151 11.77 -13.87 25.47
C ARG A 151 13.26 -13.61 25.65
N VAL A 152 13.70 -12.38 25.41
CA VAL A 152 15.11 -12.00 25.62
C VAL A 152 15.46 -12.07 27.12
N LEU A 153 14.59 -11.56 27.98
CA LEU A 153 14.80 -11.58 29.43
C LEU A 153 14.79 -13.00 29.99
N GLY A 154 13.86 -13.84 29.54
CA GLY A 154 13.73 -15.24 29.93
C GLY A 154 14.89 -16.12 29.46
N ARG A 155 15.62 -15.70 28.43
CA ARG A 155 16.88 -16.34 27.97
C ARG A 155 18.12 -15.74 28.62
N SER A 156 17.99 -14.73 29.47
CA SER A 156 19.13 -14.10 30.13
C SER A 156 19.74 -15.02 31.17
N ALA A 157 21.07 -15.11 31.20
CA ALA A 157 21.80 -15.80 32.27
C ALA A 157 21.79 -15.01 33.61
N PHE A 158 21.21 -13.79 33.63
CA PHE A 158 21.19 -12.93 34.80
C PHE A 158 20.08 -13.34 35.78
N LEU A 159 20.47 -14.14 36.78
CA LEU A 159 19.57 -14.74 37.78
C LEU A 159 18.60 -13.77 38.47
N PRO A 160 18.97 -12.52 38.83
CA PRO A 160 18.01 -11.58 39.41
C PRO A 160 16.82 -11.27 38.51
N LEU A 161 17.00 -11.19 37.18
CA LEU A 161 15.89 -11.00 36.25
C LEU A 161 15.01 -12.25 36.16
N GLN A 162 15.61 -13.44 36.18
CA GLN A 162 14.87 -14.70 36.19
C GLN A 162 13.98 -14.80 37.44
N ASN A 163 14.51 -14.43 38.61
CA ASN A 163 13.75 -14.40 39.85
C ASN A 163 12.59 -13.40 39.80
N ILE A 164 12.78 -12.23 39.17
CA ILE A 164 11.71 -11.25 38.97
C ILE A 164 10.62 -11.83 38.06
N LEU A 165 10.98 -12.41 36.91
CA LEU A 165 10.03 -13.02 35.97
C LEU A 165 9.21 -14.15 36.62
N ALA A 166 9.85 -14.95 37.48
CA ALA A 166 9.20 -16.03 38.23
C ALA A 166 8.35 -15.51 39.41
N SER A 167 8.51 -14.25 39.83
CA SER A 167 7.85 -13.72 41.02
C SER A 167 6.34 -13.52 40.82
N SER A 168 5.57 -13.79 41.87
CA SER A 168 4.12 -13.49 41.90
C SER A 168 3.85 -11.99 41.78
N ALA A 169 4.74 -11.14 42.30
CA ALA A 169 4.64 -9.69 42.20
C ALA A 169 4.72 -9.21 40.74
N PHE A 170 5.63 -9.76 39.94
CA PHE A 170 5.72 -9.45 38.51
C PHE A 170 4.49 -9.93 37.76
N ARG A 171 4.04 -11.17 38.00
CA ARG A 171 2.81 -11.72 37.39
C ARG A 171 1.57 -10.90 37.73
N ALA A 172 1.50 -10.32 38.92
CA ALA A 172 0.40 -9.46 39.38
C ALA A 172 0.53 -7.98 38.95
N SER A 173 1.64 -7.60 38.31
CA SER A 173 1.91 -6.20 37.95
C SER A 173 0.91 -5.64 36.92
N PRO A 174 0.66 -4.32 36.90
CA PRO A 174 -0.15 -3.68 35.87
C PRO A 174 0.37 -3.96 34.45
N PHE A 175 1.69 -4.06 34.29
CA PHE A 175 2.34 -4.40 33.03
C PHE A 175 1.93 -5.79 32.53
N MET A 176 2.06 -6.82 33.36
CA MET A 176 1.69 -8.19 32.96
C MET A 176 0.19 -8.34 32.74
N LYS A 177 -0.65 -7.63 33.51
CA LYS A 177 -2.10 -7.58 33.27
C LYS A 177 -2.44 -7.00 31.90
N ALA A 178 -1.82 -5.88 31.52
CA ALA A 178 -2.00 -5.28 30.20
C ALA A 178 -1.50 -6.21 29.08
N TYR A 179 -0.41 -6.93 29.32
CA TYR A 179 0.13 -7.89 28.35
C TYR A 179 -0.81 -9.08 28.13
N VAL A 180 -1.36 -9.65 29.20
CA VAL A 180 -2.39 -10.69 29.14
C VAL A 180 -3.66 -10.17 28.45
N ALA A 181 -4.10 -8.95 28.76
CA ALA A 181 -5.26 -8.35 28.11
C ALA A 181 -5.06 -8.17 26.60
N ALA A 182 -3.86 -7.73 26.16
CA ALA A 182 -3.54 -7.62 24.74
C ALA A 182 -3.50 -9.00 24.05
N ARG A 183 -2.98 -10.03 24.72
CA ARG A 183 -3.02 -11.42 24.22
C ARG A 183 -4.46 -11.92 24.09
N ASN A 184 -5.28 -11.75 25.11
CA ASN A 184 -6.67 -12.20 25.10
C ASN A 184 -7.48 -11.49 24.00
N LEU A 185 -7.26 -10.20 23.79
CA LEU A 185 -7.85 -9.48 22.67
C LEU A 185 -7.50 -10.13 21.32
N LEU A 186 -6.25 -10.55 21.12
CA LEU A 186 -5.84 -11.20 19.87
C LEU A 186 -6.51 -12.58 19.71
N LEU A 187 -6.68 -13.33 20.78
CA LEU A 187 -7.45 -14.59 20.78
C LEU A 187 -8.92 -14.35 20.45
N ASP A 188 -9.54 -13.33 21.05
CA ASP A 188 -10.92 -12.92 20.75
C ASP A 188 -11.08 -12.47 19.29
N CYS A 189 -10.01 -11.96 18.67
CA CYS A 189 -9.97 -11.59 17.26
C CYS A 189 -9.72 -12.78 16.31
N GLY A 190 -9.56 -14.01 16.83
CA GLY A 190 -9.40 -15.23 16.04
C GLY A 190 -7.98 -15.77 15.93
N ALA A 191 -7.03 -15.28 16.74
CA ALA A 191 -5.76 -15.99 16.92
C ALA A 191 -6.00 -17.29 17.71
N VAL A 192 -5.12 -18.27 17.52
CA VAL A 192 -5.24 -19.58 18.16
C VAL A 192 -4.04 -19.81 19.07
N GLU A 193 -4.28 -20.41 20.24
CA GLU A 193 -3.18 -20.89 21.08
C GLU A 193 -2.58 -22.16 20.49
N ARG A 194 -1.26 -22.32 20.61
CA ARG A 194 -0.58 -23.48 20.05
C ARG A 194 -1.13 -24.81 20.57
N ASP A 195 -1.45 -24.87 21.86
CA ASP A 195 -1.94 -26.08 22.53
C ASP A 195 -3.34 -26.50 22.06
N ASP A 196 -4.07 -25.60 21.40
CA ASP A 196 -5.40 -25.82 20.84
C ASP A 196 -5.38 -26.24 19.36
N LEU A 197 -4.20 -26.43 18.76
CA LEU A 197 -4.09 -26.86 17.36
C LEU A 197 -4.51 -28.33 17.22
N PRO A 198 -5.45 -28.66 16.30
CA PRO A 198 -5.83 -30.05 16.04
C PRO A 198 -4.65 -30.85 15.44
N ASP A 199 -4.58 -32.14 15.81
CA ASP A 199 -3.52 -33.09 15.43
C ASP A 199 -3.18 -33.00 13.91
N PRO A 200 -1.90 -32.93 13.53
CA PRO A 200 -1.46 -32.80 12.13
C PRO A 200 -2.00 -33.88 11.16
N ALA A 201 -2.55 -34.99 11.67
CA ALA A 201 -3.06 -36.10 10.87
C ALA A 201 -4.38 -35.83 10.09
N GLN A 202 -5.00 -34.65 10.19
CA GLN A 202 -6.21 -34.33 9.42
C GLN A 202 -5.90 -33.59 8.09
N PRO A 203 -6.16 -34.21 6.93
CA PRO A 203 -5.96 -33.61 5.62
C PRO A 203 -7.24 -32.86 5.24
N ASN A 204 -7.23 -31.53 5.38
CA ASN A 204 -7.99 -30.55 4.59
C ASN A 204 -8.27 -29.31 5.44
N ASN A 205 -7.45 -28.28 5.27
CA ASN A 205 -7.95 -26.92 5.19
C ASN A 205 -6.83 -26.01 4.69
N ASP A 206 -7.01 -25.46 3.49
CA ASP A 206 -6.18 -24.39 2.92
C ASP A 206 -6.15 -23.12 3.82
N ASP A 207 -6.98 -23.05 4.87
CA ASP A 207 -7.00 -22.00 5.88
C ASP A 207 -5.83 -22.04 6.90
N ARG A 208 -5.11 -23.16 7.02
CA ARG A 208 -3.98 -23.26 7.99
C ARG A 208 -2.84 -22.29 7.70
N ALA A 209 -2.67 -21.82 6.46
CA ALA A 209 -1.61 -20.90 6.08
C ALA A 209 -1.82 -19.45 6.58
N ARG A 210 -3.00 -19.12 7.13
CA ARG A 210 -3.34 -17.77 7.61
C ARG A 210 -3.70 -17.70 9.10
N THR A 211 -3.70 -18.83 9.80
CA THR A 211 -3.98 -18.85 11.24
C THR A 211 -2.80 -18.25 12.00
N ILE A 212 -3.05 -17.14 12.71
CA ILE A 212 -2.05 -16.55 13.61
C ILE A 212 -2.02 -17.39 14.88
N ILE A 213 -0.87 -18.00 15.14
CA ILE A 213 -0.63 -18.79 16.34
C ILE A 213 0.09 -17.92 17.37
N LEU A 214 -0.48 -17.80 18.57
CA LEU A 214 0.16 -17.12 19.68
C LEU A 214 0.89 -18.13 20.58
N PRO A 215 2.18 -17.93 20.87
CA PRO A 215 2.85 -18.73 21.88
C PRO A 215 2.20 -18.53 23.25
N SER A 216 2.28 -19.57 24.10
CA SER A 216 1.90 -19.45 25.50
C SER A 216 2.86 -18.50 26.23
N ILE A 217 2.42 -17.91 27.34
CA ILE A 217 3.28 -17.02 28.13
C ILE A 217 4.49 -17.78 28.68
N ASP A 218 4.30 -19.04 29.07
CA ASP A 218 5.37 -19.89 29.56
C ASP A 218 6.36 -20.24 28.44
N GLU A 219 5.91 -20.51 27.21
CA GLU A 219 6.81 -20.70 26.05
C GLU A 219 7.64 -19.45 25.72
N ILE A 220 7.09 -18.26 25.97
CA ILE A 220 7.81 -17.00 25.76
C ILE A 220 8.90 -16.81 26.80
N ILE A 221 8.58 -17.04 28.09
CA ILE A 221 9.49 -16.79 29.22
C ILE A 221 10.51 -17.92 29.37
N HIS A 222 10.09 -19.17 29.20
CA HIS A 222 10.91 -20.36 29.41
C HIS A 222 11.13 -21.05 28.06
N PRO A 223 12.34 -20.93 27.46
CA PRO A 223 12.62 -21.68 26.23
C PRO A 223 12.51 -23.19 26.51
N PRO A 224 12.10 -24.00 25.51
CA PRO A 224 12.07 -25.45 25.65
C PRO A 224 13.46 -26.00 25.98
N ASP A 225 13.48 -27.13 26.66
CA ASP A 225 14.69 -27.88 27.02
C ASP A 225 15.63 -27.98 25.79
N PRO A 226 16.92 -27.63 25.88
CA PRO A 226 17.87 -27.76 24.77
C PRO A 226 18.00 -29.19 24.21
N LEU A 227 17.50 -30.21 24.92
CA LEU A 227 17.38 -31.60 24.46
C LEU A 227 16.01 -31.95 23.83
N GLY A 228 15.05 -31.02 23.87
CA GLY A 228 13.74 -31.14 23.24
C GLY A 228 13.75 -30.74 21.76
N PRO A 229 12.64 -30.99 21.02
CA PRO A 229 12.50 -30.49 19.65
C PRO A 229 12.64 -28.95 19.63
N GLU A 230 13.28 -28.40 18.59
CA GLU A 230 13.63 -26.97 18.51
C GLU A 230 12.45 -26.03 18.89
N PRO A 231 12.73 -24.88 19.55
CA PRO A 231 11.72 -23.88 19.83
C PRO A 231 11.15 -23.31 18.52
N THR A 232 10.04 -23.88 18.09
CA THR A 232 9.36 -23.56 16.82
C THR A 232 8.36 -22.41 16.95
N SER A 233 8.23 -21.76 18.12
CA SER A 233 7.23 -20.70 18.32
C SER A 233 7.72 -19.35 17.80
N ILE A 234 7.36 -19.07 16.55
CA ILE A 234 7.53 -17.76 15.92
C ILE A 234 6.57 -16.78 16.63
N ILE A 235 7.10 -15.68 17.17
CA ILE A 235 6.24 -14.57 17.62
C ILE A 235 5.72 -13.90 16.35
N PRO A 236 4.40 -13.79 16.15
CA PRO A 236 3.85 -13.17 14.95
C PRO A 236 4.29 -11.71 14.80
N ASP A 237 4.39 -11.26 13.56
CA ASP A 237 4.74 -9.87 13.26
C ASP A 237 3.62 -8.92 13.68
N GLN A 238 4.01 -7.72 14.12
CA GLN A 238 3.05 -6.68 14.54
C GLN A 238 2.03 -6.37 13.44
N HIS A 239 2.44 -6.42 12.18
CA HIS A 239 1.56 -6.16 11.04
C HIS A 239 0.40 -7.15 10.97
N ASP A 240 0.68 -8.44 11.07
CA ASP A 240 -0.32 -9.50 11.01
C ASP A 240 -1.29 -9.41 12.19
N LEU A 241 -0.76 -9.16 13.39
CA LEU A 241 -1.57 -8.93 14.59
C LEU A 241 -2.48 -7.71 14.45
N THR A 242 -1.99 -6.63 13.82
CA THR A 242 -2.80 -5.44 13.55
C THR A 242 -3.90 -5.77 12.55
N LEU A 243 -3.60 -6.52 11.47
CA LEU A 243 -4.60 -6.94 10.49
C LEU A 243 -5.68 -7.83 11.10
N LEU A 244 -5.30 -8.70 12.05
CA LEU A 244 -6.25 -9.56 12.78
C LEU A 244 -7.25 -8.73 13.59
N ILE A 245 -6.77 -7.78 14.40
CA ILE A 245 -7.64 -6.89 15.19
C ILE A 245 -8.60 -6.12 14.27
N ARG A 246 -8.11 -5.66 13.13
CA ARG A 246 -8.88 -4.91 12.15
C ARG A 246 -9.92 -5.75 11.40
N ALA A 247 -9.72 -7.06 11.32
CA ALA A 247 -10.68 -8.00 10.75
C ALA A 247 -11.82 -8.33 11.73
N SER A 248 -11.69 -7.98 13.02
CA SER A 248 -12.74 -8.17 14.01
C SER A 248 -13.71 -6.96 14.03
N ALA A 249 -14.94 -7.19 13.57
CA ALA A 249 -16.01 -6.21 13.67
C ALA A 249 -16.32 -5.80 15.12
N GLN A 250 -16.14 -6.72 16.07
CA GLN A 250 -16.39 -6.49 17.50
C GLN A 250 -15.35 -5.55 18.11
N HIS A 251 -14.07 -5.71 17.76
CA HIS A 251 -12.98 -4.96 18.38
C HIS A 251 -12.49 -3.75 17.58
N SER A 252 -12.85 -3.65 16.30
CA SER A 252 -12.54 -2.50 15.44
C SER A 252 -13.77 -1.94 14.69
N PRO A 253 -14.94 -1.74 15.35
CA PRO A 253 -16.20 -1.42 14.65
C PRO A 253 -16.15 -0.12 13.86
N ARG A 254 -15.38 0.89 14.32
CA ARG A 254 -15.30 2.22 13.68
C ARG A 254 -14.72 2.18 12.26
N TYR A 255 -13.87 1.20 11.96
CA TYR A 255 -13.13 1.13 10.70
C TYR A 255 -13.31 -0.22 9.99
N HIS A 256 -14.33 -0.98 10.38
CA HIS A 256 -14.57 -2.32 9.85
C HIS A 256 -15.35 -2.25 8.52
N ALA A 257 -15.03 -3.11 7.56
CA ALA A 257 -15.69 -3.09 6.26
C ALA A 257 -17.21 -3.36 6.33
N SER A 258 -17.68 -4.06 7.36
CA SER A 258 -19.11 -4.35 7.56
C SER A 258 -19.94 -3.15 8.03
N THR A 259 -19.31 -2.03 8.39
CA THR A 259 -20.01 -0.81 8.79
C THR A 259 -20.14 0.20 7.64
N LEU A 260 -19.61 -0.14 6.46
CA LEU A 260 -19.86 0.59 5.23
C LEU A 260 -21.35 0.57 4.88
N SER A 261 -21.84 1.65 4.29
CA SER A 261 -23.13 1.65 3.61
C SER A 261 -23.12 0.68 2.42
N HIS A 262 -24.31 0.41 1.84
CA HIS A 262 -24.41 -0.39 0.61
C HIS A 262 -23.54 0.18 -0.52
N ASP A 263 -23.59 1.50 -0.73
CA ASP A 263 -22.81 2.17 -1.77
C ASP A 263 -21.30 2.10 -1.48
N GLY A 264 -20.92 2.18 -0.19
CA GLY A 264 -19.56 1.96 0.29
C GLY A 264 -19.06 0.56 0.00
N GLU A 265 -19.85 -0.46 0.36
CA GLU A 265 -19.51 -1.87 0.17
C GLU A 265 -19.32 -2.21 -1.31
N GLU A 266 -20.28 -1.80 -2.14
CA GLU A 266 -20.23 -2.02 -3.57
C GLU A 266 -19.03 -1.35 -4.24
N ARG A 267 -18.74 -0.09 -3.89
CA ARG A 267 -17.55 0.61 -4.40
C ARG A 267 -16.26 -0.14 -4.04
N VAL A 268 -16.15 -0.57 -2.79
CA VAL A 268 -14.99 -1.31 -2.30
C VAL A 268 -14.81 -2.66 -3.01
N LYS A 269 -15.88 -3.33 -3.45
CA LYS A 269 -15.79 -4.58 -4.24
C LYS A 269 -14.95 -4.43 -5.52
N HIS A 270 -14.98 -3.26 -6.16
CA HIS A 270 -14.16 -2.98 -7.35
C HIS A 270 -12.67 -2.80 -7.04
N LEU A 271 -12.32 -2.49 -5.79
CA LEU A 271 -10.98 -2.11 -5.34
C LEU A 271 -10.25 -3.23 -4.58
N ARG A 272 -10.96 -4.30 -4.19
CA ARG A 272 -10.39 -5.46 -3.52
C ARG A 272 -9.39 -6.21 -4.40
N THR A 273 -8.46 -6.92 -3.76
CA THR A 273 -7.53 -7.82 -4.45
C THR A 273 -8.28 -8.87 -5.26
N ALA A 274 -7.78 -9.15 -6.45
CA ALA A 274 -8.17 -10.30 -7.26
C ALA A 274 -7.00 -11.29 -7.31
N THR A 275 -7.26 -12.57 -7.07
CA THR A 275 -6.30 -13.63 -7.35
C THR A 275 -6.57 -14.17 -8.76
N VAL A 276 -5.60 -14.07 -9.65
CA VAL A 276 -5.71 -14.51 -11.04
C VAL A 276 -4.78 -15.70 -11.27
N PRO A 277 -5.30 -16.86 -11.70
CA PRO A 277 -4.46 -18.00 -12.06
C PRO A 277 -3.70 -17.71 -13.36
N LEU A 278 -2.42 -18.06 -13.40
CA LEU A 278 -1.55 -17.89 -14.56
C LEU A 278 -1.59 -19.08 -15.52
N ALA A 279 -1.94 -20.26 -15.01
CA ALA A 279 -2.12 -21.45 -15.84
C ALA A 279 -3.25 -21.24 -16.87
N PRO A 280 -3.14 -21.87 -18.06
CA PRO A 280 -4.23 -21.87 -19.02
C PRO A 280 -5.46 -22.50 -18.38
N LEU A 281 -6.60 -21.79 -18.36
CA LEU A 281 -7.86 -22.44 -18.05
C LEU A 281 -8.08 -23.58 -19.07
N PRO A 282 -8.45 -24.80 -18.64
CA PRO A 282 -8.86 -25.83 -19.58
C PRO A 282 -9.98 -25.26 -20.45
N SER A 283 -10.01 -25.65 -21.73
CA SER A 283 -10.92 -25.15 -22.77
C SER A 283 -12.39 -25.28 -22.37
N GLY A 284 -12.86 -24.33 -21.56
CA GLY A 284 -14.26 -24.07 -21.24
C GLY A 284 -14.79 -22.95 -22.14
N PRO A 285 -16.04 -22.51 -21.92
CA PRO A 285 -16.74 -21.52 -22.76
C PRO A 285 -16.09 -20.12 -22.81
N GLN A 286 -14.94 -19.92 -22.14
CA GLN A 286 -14.15 -18.68 -22.11
C GLN A 286 -12.90 -18.71 -23.00
N GLY A 287 -12.57 -19.85 -23.63
CA GLY A 287 -11.38 -20.01 -24.48
C GLY A 287 -10.07 -20.17 -23.70
N ALA A 288 -9.00 -20.59 -24.39
CA ALA A 288 -7.65 -20.64 -23.80
C ALA A 288 -7.11 -19.21 -23.60
N SER A 289 -6.32 -18.98 -22.55
CA SER A 289 -5.67 -17.69 -22.30
C SER A 289 -4.80 -17.28 -23.50
N LEU A 290 -4.78 -15.98 -23.83
CA LEU A 290 -3.93 -15.43 -24.90
C LEU A 290 -2.44 -15.59 -24.57
N TRP A 291 -2.12 -15.78 -23.29
CA TRP A 291 -0.77 -15.89 -22.75
C TRP A 291 -0.34 -17.31 -22.40
N ALA A 292 -1.18 -18.32 -22.67
CA ALA A 292 -0.97 -19.70 -22.26
C ALA A 292 0.39 -20.30 -22.65
N ASN A 293 0.98 -19.83 -23.76
CA ASN A 293 2.24 -20.35 -24.31
C ASN A 293 3.47 -19.50 -23.93
N TYR A 294 3.32 -18.53 -23.03
CA TYR A 294 4.43 -17.67 -22.63
C TYR A 294 5.28 -18.34 -21.54
N PRO A 295 6.57 -18.63 -21.81
CA PRO A 295 7.43 -19.32 -20.85
C PRO A 295 7.67 -18.51 -19.58
N GLU A 296 7.55 -17.18 -19.65
CA GLU A 296 7.67 -16.28 -18.51
C GLU A 296 6.72 -16.63 -17.37
N LEU A 297 5.48 -17.02 -17.68
CA LEU A 297 4.47 -17.30 -16.66
C LEU A 297 4.82 -18.51 -15.78
N ALA A 298 5.58 -19.47 -16.32
CA ALA A 298 6.05 -20.62 -15.56
C ALA A 298 7.13 -20.26 -14.52
N LEU A 299 7.73 -19.07 -14.61
CA LEU A 299 8.74 -18.57 -13.68
C LEU A 299 8.14 -17.89 -12.44
N ILE A 300 6.82 -17.80 -12.35
CA ILE A 300 6.12 -17.29 -11.17
C ILE A 300 5.74 -18.48 -10.28
N PRO A 301 6.44 -18.73 -9.15
CA PRO A 301 6.33 -19.98 -8.41
C PRO A 301 4.94 -20.26 -7.84
N SER A 302 4.19 -19.21 -7.52
CA SER A 302 2.83 -19.32 -6.97
C SER A 302 1.82 -19.83 -7.99
N GLY A 303 2.10 -19.72 -9.29
CA GLY A 303 1.12 -20.00 -10.37
C GLY A 303 -0.08 -19.05 -10.37
N VAL A 304 -0.11 -18.05 -9.48
CA VAL A 304 -1.19 -17.07 -9.32
C VAL A 304 -0.61 -15.68 -9.07
N VAL A 305 -1.34 -14.64 -9.49
CA VAL A 305 -0.99 -13.24 -9.22
C VAL A 305 -2.11 -12.57 -8.47
N ASN A 306 -1.76 -11.87 -7.39
CA ASN A 306 -2.68 -11.05 -6.62
C ASN A 306 -2.64 -9.60 -7.14
N HIS A 307 -3.65 -9.20 -7.90
CA HIS A 307 -3.80 -7.84 -8.40
C HIS A 307 -4.59 -6.98 -7.40
N THR A 308 -3.97 -5.92 -6.88
CA THR A 308 -4.63 -4.94 -6.02
C THR A 308 -4.59 -3.57 -6.71
N PRO A 309 -5.75 -3.01 -7.14
CA PRO A 309 -5.82 -1.73 -7.85
C PRO A 309 -5.12 -0.56 -7.13
N LEU A 310 -5.18 -0.56 -5.79
CA LEU A 310 -4.62 0.51 -4.94
C LEU A 310 -3.21 0.20 -4.41
N SER A 311 -2.52 -0.82 -4.92
CA SER A 311 -1.18 -1.21 -4.46
C SER A 311 -0.15 -0.06 -4.51
N PHE A 312 -0.30 0.88 -5.45
CA PHE A 312 0.57 2.06 -5.57
C PHE A 312 0.46 3.07 -4.41
N LEU A 313 -0.60 2.99 -3.61
CA LEU A 313 -0.67 3.75 -2.36
C LEU A 313 0.31 3.23 -1.31
N SER A 314 0.79 1.99 -1.49
CA SER A 314 1.77 1.36 -0.61
C SER A 314 3.20 1.32 -1.12
N LEU A 315 3.39 1.51 -2.42
CA LEU A 315 4.70 1.42 -3.04
C LEU A 315 5.01 2.70 -3.82
N PRO A 316 6.20 3.30 -3.68
CA PRO A 316 6.64 4.36 -4.55
C PRO A 316 6.80 3.80 -5.97
N THR A 317 5.95 4.24 -6.90
CA THR A 317 5.85 3.71 -8.27
C THR A 317 6.80 4.39 -9.27
N GLY A 318 7.77 5.15 -8.76
CA GLY A 318 8.59 6.06 -9.55
C GLY A 318 7.92 7.41 -9.74
N PRO A 319 8.35 8.22 -10.73
CA PRO A 319 8.01 9.63 -10.80
C PRO A 319 6.68 9.83 -11.56
N ILE A 320 5.59 9.32 -11.00
CA ILE A 320 4.23 9.61 -11.49
C ILE A 320 3.70 10.80 -10.70
N ALA A 321 3.80 11.98 -11.29
CA ALA A 321 3.29 13.19 -10.67
C ALA A 321 1.76 13.19 -10.57
N PHE A 322 1.24 13.50 -9.40
CA PHE A 322 -0.18 13.54 -9.07
C PHE A 322 -0.56 14.91 -8.50
N PRO A 323 -0.73 15.95 -9.34
CA PRO A 323 -1.05 17.28 -8.86
C PRO A 323 -2.35 17.31 -8.08
N THR A 324 -2.43 18.22 -7.12
CA THR A 324 -3.50 18.35 -6.14
C THR A 324 -4.91 18.17 -6.70
N LEU A 325 -5.23 18.76 -7.87
CA LEU A 325 -6.56 18.64 -8.48
C LEU A 325 -6.85 17.23 -9.00
N ALA A 326 -5.87 16.58 -9.63
CA ALA A 326 -5.99 15.21 -10.09
C ALA A 326 -6.07 14.26 -8.88
N TRP A 327 -5.28 14.52 -7.83
CA TRP A 327 -5.35 13.77 -6.59
C TRP A 327 -6.74 13.85 -5.95
N ALA A 328 -7.29 15.05 -5.82
CA ALA A 328 -8.64 15.28 -5.31
C ALA A 328 -9.68 14.48 -6.11
N ALA A 329 -9.59 14.48 -7.44
CA ALA A 329 -10.50 13.74 -8.29
C ALA A 329 -10.38 12.22 -8.13
N PHE A 330 -9.16 11.70 -8.07
CA PHE A 330 -8.90 10.28 -7.80
C PHE A 330 -9.44 9.87 -6.42
N ALA A 331 -9.12 10.64 -5.39
CA ALA A 331 -9.54 10.36 -4.02
C ALA A 331 -11.06 10.42 -3.89
N SER A 332 -11.71 11.43 -4.49
CA SER A 332 -13.17 11.55 -4.52
C SER A 332 -13.84 10.35 -5.20
N LEU A 333 -13.35 9.94 -6.38
CA LEU A 333 -13.87 8.76 -7.08
C LEU A 333 -13.71 7.51 -6.22
N THR A 334 -12.53 7.31 -5.64
CA THR A 334 -12.19 6.06 -4.95
C THR A 334 -12.87 5.95 -3.60
N LEU A 335 -12.99 7.06 -2.86
CA LEU A 335 -13.60 7.13 -1.53
C LEU A 335 -15.10 7.43 -1.57
N GLY A 336 -15.67 7.74 -2.75
CA GLY A 336 -17.11 7.91 -2.92
C GLY A 336 -17.65 9.24 -2.40
N VAL A 337 -16.84 10.30 -2.43
CA VAL A 337 -17.23 11.64 -1.99
C VAL A 337 -17.25 12.62 -3.16
N PRO A 338 -18.08 13.69 -3.11
CA PRO A 338 -18.02 14.77 -4.09
C PRO A 338 -16.61 15.34 -4.21
N ASN A 339 -16.22 15.82 -5.39
CA ASN A 339 -14.96 16.55 -5.57
C ASN A 339 -15.23 18.05 -5.52
N PRO A 340 -15.04 18.74 -4.38
CA PRO A 340 -15.29 20.18 -4.28
C PRO A 340 -14.30 21.03 -5.07
N ARG A 341 -13.16 20.45 -5.48
CA ARG A 341 -12.13 21.13 -6.29
C ARG A 341 -12.35 20.93 -7.78
N ALA A 342 -13.25 20.04 -8.18
CA ALA A 342 -13.59 19.88 -9.57
C ALA A 342 -14.29 21.16 -10.07
N PRO A 343 -13.79 21.80 -11.13
CA PRO A 343 -14.51 22.90 -11.74
C PRO A 343 -15.89 22.43 -12.21
N ALA A 344 -16.90 23.28 -12.06
CA ALA A 344 -18.29 22.99 -12.42
C ALA A 344 -18.52 22.92 -13.95
N TYR A 345 -17.70 22.20 -14.70
CA TYR A 345 -17.83 22.10 -16.15
C TYR A 345 -19.01 21.22 -16.54
N ALA A 346 -19.95 21.78 -17.29
CA ALA A 346 -21.03 21.00 -17.87
C ALA A 346 -20.46 20.35 -19.13
N CYS A 347 -20.49 19.02 -19.22
CA CYS A 347 -20.40 18.38 -20.52
C CYS A 347 -21.42 19.05 -21.44
N GLY A 348 -21.00 19.55 -22.61
CA GLY A 348 -21.91 20.11 -23.64
C GLY A 348 -22.88 19.08 -24.22
N CYS A 349 -22.91 17.90 -23.62
CA CYS A 349 -23.71 16.74 -23.88
C CYS A 349 -25.13 16.91 -23.31
N HIS A 350 -25.36 17.94 -22.47
CA HIS A 350 -26.63 18.31 -21.85
C HIS A 350 -27.36 17.16 -21.15
N LEU A 351 -26.66 16.08 -20.83
CA LEU A 351 -27.18 15.00 -19.99
C LEU A 351 -27.41 15.58 -18.61
N ASP A 352 -28.67 15.52 -18.20
CA ASP A 352 -29.28 16.32 -17.15
C ASP A 352 -28.54 16.16 -15.81
N ARG A 353 -28.06 17.29 -15.27
CA ARG A 353 -27.37 17.39 -13.99
C ARG A 353 -28.32 17.28 -12.79
N SER A 354 -29.62 17.10 -13.02
CA SER A 354 -30.68 17.13 -11.99
C SER A 354 -30.87 15.82 -11.22
N SER A 355 -30.34 14.69 -11.70
CA SER A 355 -30.44 13.40 -11.00
C SER A 355 -29.24 13.24 -10.07
N GLY A 356 -29.42 13.55 -8.78
CA GLY A 356 -28.40 13.55 -7.72
C GLY A 356 -27.74 12.20 -7.39
N ILE A 357 -27.67 11.26 -8.34
CA ILE A 357 -27.02 9.96 -8.23
C ILE A 357 -26.11 9.83 -9.46
N ASN A 358 -24.79 9.92 -9.26
CA ASN A 358 -23.73 9.62 -10.24
C ASN A 358 -23.39 10.66 -11.33
N HIS A 359 -23.20 11.93 -10.93
CA HIS A 359 -22.54 12.94 -11.78
C HIS A 359 -21.12 12.53 -12.23
N THR A 360 -20.42 11.72 -11.45
CA THR A 360 -19.05 11.27 -11.72
C THR A 360 -18.94 10.26 -12.87
N SER A 361 -19.95 9.42 -13.09
CA SER A 361 -19.88 8.34 -14.09
C SER A 361 -19.78 8.83 -15.54
N HIS A 362 -20.41 9.97 -15.85
CA HIS A 362 -20.38 10.55 -17.18
C HIS A 362 -19.00 11.15 -17.52
N ASP A 363 -18.40 11.89 -16.58
CA ASP A 363 -17.12 12.56 -16.79
C ASP A 363 -15.97 11.55 -17.05
N HIS A 364 -16.07 10.33 -16.52
CA HIS A 364 -15.09 9.27 -16.78
C HIS A 364 -15.25 8.56 -18.14
N THR A 365 -16.43 8.65 -18.77
CA THR A 365 -16.80 7.86 -19.96
C THR A 365 -17.06 8.69 -21.20
N CYS A 366 -17.24 9.99 -21.07
CA CYS A 366 -17.59 10.84 -22.20
C CYS A 366 -16.41 11.01 -23.16
N GLN A 367 -16.57 10.48 -24.37
CA GLN A 367 -15.57 10.59 -25.45
C GLN A 367 -15.55 11.96 -26.15
N ARG A 368 -16.50 12.86 -25.84
CA ARG A 368 -16.58 14.20 -26.47
C ARG A 368 -15.58 15.20 -25.90
N HIS A 369 -14.92 14.86 -24.79
CA HIS A 369 -13.89 15.71 -24.18
C HIS A 369 -12.49 15.26 -24.60
N SER A 370 -11.60 16.20 -24.92
CA SER A 370 -10.19 15.89 -25.15
C SER A 370 -9.50 15.26 -23.93
N ALA A 371 -10.04 15.49 -22.73
CA ALA A 371 -9.62 14.86 -21.49
C ALA A 371 -9.76 13.33 -21.52
N PHE A 372 -10.73 12.79 -22.27
CA PHE A 372 -10.87 11.34 -22.49
C PHE A 372 -9.61 10.76 -23.15
N GLN A 373 -9.20 11.36 -24.27
CA GLN A 373 -8.01 10.95 -25.00
C GLN A 373 -6.74 11.20 -24.16
N ALA A 374 -6.61 12.37 -23.52
CA ALA A 374 -5.44 12.66 -22.68
C ALA A 374 -5.28 11.65 -21.53
N GLY A 375 -6.38 11.26 -20.87
CA GLY A 375 -6.33 10.22 -19.84
C GLY A 375 -6.09 8.82 -20.39
N HIS A 376 -6.50 8.52 -21.62
CA HIS A 376 -6.15 7.27 -22.33
C HIS A 376 -4.65 7.23 -22.67
N ASP A 377 -4.12 8.29 -23.29
CA ASP A 377 -2.71 8.45 -23.64
C ASP A 377 -1.81 8.22 -22.42
N LEU A 378 -2.16 8.77 -21.25
CA LEU A 378 -1.39 8.56 -20.00
C LEU A 378 -1.31 7.09 -19.53
N ILE A 379 -2.33 6.28 -19.82
CA ILE A 379 -2.32 4.85 -19.51
C ILE A 379 -1.41 4.12 -20.49
N VAL A 380 -1.50 4.47 -21.77
CA VAL A 380 -0.63 3.94 -22.83
C VAL A 380 0.83 4.28 -22.54
N ASP A 381 1.15 5.53 -22.19
CA ASP A 381 2.48 5.97 -21.76
C ASP A 381 2.99 5.17 -20.56
N GLY A 382 2.11 4.83 -19.61
CA GLY A 382 2.43 3.99 -18.47
C GLY A 382 2.84 2.58 -18.88
N ILE A 383 2.10 1.98 -19.81
CA ILE A 383 2.41 0.66 -20.36
C ILE A 383 3.73 0.70 -21.15
N GLU A 384 3.95 1.74 -21.96
CA GLU A 384 5.19 1.94 -22.71
C GLU A 384 6.40 2.03 -21.77
N ARG A 385 6.31 2.79 -20.67
CA ARG A 385 7.37 2.87 -19.64
C ARG A 385 7.66 1.50 -19.01
N LEU A 386 6.63 0.70 -18.73
CA LEU A 386 6.81 -0.64 -18.18
C LEU A 386 7.44 -1.61 -19.20
N MET A 387 7.06 -1.52 -20.47
CA MET A 387 7.72 -2.27 -21.55
C MET A 387 9.19 -1.87 -21.69
N PHE A 388 9.47 -0.56 -21.68
CA PHE A 388 10.84 -0.06 -21.69
C PHE A 388 11.65 -0.59 -20.50
N ALA A 389 11.09 -0.56 -19.28
CA ALA A 389 11.73 -1.14 -18.10
C ALA A 389 11.98 -2.65 -18.25
N ALA A 390 11.04 -3.37 -18.85
CA ALA A 390 11.14 -4.80 -19.16
C ALA A 390 12.13 -5.13 -20.29
N GLY A 391 12.71 -4.12 -20.96
CA GLY A 391 13.57 -4.33 -22.13
C GLY A 391 12.81 -4.80 -23.38
N VAL A 392 11.49 -4.58 -23.41
CA VAL A 392 10.61 -4.95 -24.52
C VAL A 392 10.48 -3.75 -25.46
N SER A 393 10.81 -3.94 -26.74
CA SER A 393 10.59 -2.93 -27.77
C SER A 393 9.11 -2.75 -28.05
N CYS A 394 8.63 -1.51 -28.04
CA CYS A 394 7.25 -1.19 -28.41
C CYS A 394 7.18 0.05 -29.30
N ASN A 395 6.06 0.19 -29.99
CA ASN A 395 5.78 1.32 -30.87
C ASN A 395 4.32 1.77 -30.68
N THR A 396 4.14 3.04 -30.31
CA THR A 396 2.84 3.69 -30.07
C THR A 396 2.40 4.62 -31.22
N THR A 397 3.27 4.83 -32.22
CA THR A 397 3.02 5.78 -33.33
C THR A 397 2.75 5.08 -34.65
N ASN A 398 3.49 4.02 -34.96
CA ASN A 398 3.36 3.23 -36.19
C ASN A 398 2.75 1.85 -35.88
N VAL A 399 1.56 1.85 -35.29
CA VAL A 399 0.81 0.63 -35.00
C VAL A 399 0.16 0.12 -36.29
N PRO A 400 0.29 -1.18 -36.63
CA PRO A 400 -0.35 -1.75 -37.81
C PRO A 400 -1.88 -1.53 -37.79
N CYS A 401 -2.44 -0.93 -38.84
CA CYS A 401 -3.89 -0.81 -38.99
C CYS A 401 -4.53 -2.13 -39.46
N HIS A 402 -5.86 -2.20 -39.44
CA HIS A 402 -6.60 -3.24 -40.14
C HIS A 402 -6.32 -3.22 -41.65
N ALA A 403 -6.59 -4.30 -42.36
CA ALA A 403 -6.36 -4.36 -43.82
C ALA A 403 -7.36 -3.50 -44.61
N THR A 404 -8.59 -3.35 -44.11
CA THR A 404 -9.72 -2.72 -44.81
C THR A 404 -10.19 -1.41 -44.20
N THR A 405 -9.60 -0.99 -43.07
CA THR A 405 -9.96 0.24 -42.36
C THR A 405 -8.72 0.85 -41.71
N ASP A 406 -8.70 2.18 -41.51
CA ASP A 406 -7.61 2.88 -40.80
C ASP A 406 -7.60 2.67 -39.28
N LYS A 407 -8.42 1.73 -38.77
CA LYS A 407 -8.44 1.39 -37.35
C LYS A 407 -7.17 0.64 -36.97
N CYS A 408 -6.45 1.14 -35.97
CA CYS A 408 -5.31 0.50 -35.32
C CYS A 408 -5.58 0.32 -33.81
N GLY A 409 -4.77 -0.49 -33.14
CA GLY A 409 -4.70 -0.52 -31.68
C GLY A 409 -3.77 0.58 -31.15
N ASP A 410 -3.36 0.47 -29.90
CA ASP A 410 -2.59 1.51 -29.20
C ASP A 410 -1.09 1.23 -29.15
N VAL A 411 -0.69 -0.05 -29.05
CA VAL A 411 0.72 -0.43 -28.91
C VAL A 411 1.03 -1.63 -29.78
N HIS A 412 2.05 -1.54 -30.62
CA HIS A 412 2.63 -2.69 -31.33
C HIS A 412 3.91 -3.12 -30.61
N THR A 413 4.00 -4.41 -30.26
CA THR A 413 5.11 -4.93 -29.46
C THR A 413 5.43 -6.38 -29.82
N LYS A 414 6.50 -6.90 -29.25
CA LYS A 414 6.85 -8.32 -29.26
C LYS A 414 7.38 -8.70 -27.88
N LEU A 415 6.52 -9.30 -27.06
CA LEU A 415 6.81 -9.50 -25.64
C LEU A 415 7.86 -10.59 -25.36
N SER A 416 7.89 -11.65 -26.17
CA SER A 416 8.82 -12.76 -26.00
C SER A 416 9.49 -13.15 -27.33
N HIS A 417 10.76 -13.57 -27.23
CA HIS A 417 11.51 -14.06 -28.39
C HIS A 417 10.84 -15.31 -28.98
N GLY A 418 10.83 -15.45 -30.31
CA GLY A 418 10.19 -16.57 -30.99
C GLY A 418 8.65 -16.52 -31.06
N MET A 419 7.98 -15.61 -30.34
CA MET A 419 6.53 -15.41 -30.43
C MET A 419 6.15 -14.49 -31.59
N LYS A 420 4.86 -14.51 -31.98
CA LYS A 420 4.32 -13.55 -32.95
C LYS A 420 4.28 -12.16 -32.31
N PRO A 421 4.32 -11.07 -33.09
CA PRO A 421 4.10 -9.73 -32.54
C PRO A 421 2.66 -9.53 -32.07
N GLU A 422 2.50 -8.69 -31.07
CA GLU A 422 1.21 -8.31 -30.47
C GLU A 422 0.82 -6.87 -30.84
N VAL A 423 -0.48 -6.65 -31.03
CA VAL A 423 -1.08 -5.31 -30.98
C VAL A 423 -2.01 -5.25 -29.77
N LEU A 424 -1.68 -4.35 -28.84
CA LEU A 424 -2.46 -4.08 -27.65
C LEU A 424 -3.46 -2.96 -27.91
N ASP A 425 -4.67 -3.10 -27.38
CA ASP A 425 -5.71 -2.07 -27.39
C ASP A 425 -6.22 -1.86 -25.96
N VAL A 426 -5.90 -0.70 -25.39
CA VAL A 426 -6.19 -0.30 -24.02
C VAL A 426 -7.60 0.25 -23.97
N THR A 427 -8.44 -0.39 -23.17
CA THR A 427 -9.83 0.04 -22.97
C THR A 427 -10.12 0.19 -21.49
N CYS A 428 -10.58 1.38 -21.11
CA CYS A 428 -11.09 1.63 -19.76
C CYS A 428 -12.61 1.72 -19.79
N THR A 429 -13.28 0.93 -18.95
CA THR A 429 -14.75 0.91 -18.82
C THR A 429 -15.17 1.37 -17.42
N HIS A 430 -16.19 2.22 -17.35
CA HIS A 430 -16.83 2.51 -16.07
C HIS A 430 -17.88 1.43 -15.79
N PRO A 431 -17.94 0.87 -14.58
CA PRO A 431 -19.02 -0.03 -14.21
C PRO A 431 -20.34 0.75 -14.26
N SER A 432 -21.23 0.38 -15.18
CA SER A 432 -22.56 1.00 -15.33
C SER A 432 -23.52 0.62 -14.20
N SER A 433 -23.20 -0.45 -13.47
CA SER A 433 -23.79 -0.83 -12.19
C SER A 433 -22.66 -1.18 -11.25
N LEU A 434 -22.87 -0.93 -9.96
CA LEU A 434 -22.01 -1.38 -8.87
C LEU A 434 -21.89 -2.92 -8.75
N ALA A 435 -22.71 -3.68 -9.47
CA ALA A 435 -22.64 -5.14 -9.54
C ALA A 435 -21.32 -5.69 -10.13
N ASP A 436 -21.09 -6.99 -9.93
CA ASP A 436 -19.86 -7.75 -10.20
C ASP A 436 -18.89 -7.12 -11.24
N PRO A 437 -17.76 -6.51 -10.80
CA PRO A 437 -16.77 -5.89 -11.69
C PRO A 437 -16.30 -6.80 -12.81
N SER A 438 -16.19 -8.09 -12.54
CA SER A 438 -15.52 -9.04 -13.43
C SER A 438 -16.35 -9.28 -14.69
N LYS A 439 -17.69 -9.35 -14.55
CA LYS A 439 -18.60 -9.58 -15.68
C LYS A 439 -18.50 -8.49 -16.74
N ARG A 440 -18.46 -7.23 -16.32
CA ARG A 440 -18.36 -6.10 -17.26
C ARG A 440 -17.03 -6.11 -18.00
N LEU A 441 -15.93 -6.38 -17.30
CA LEU A 441 -14.60 -6.47 -17.91
C LEU A 441 -14.54 -7.62 -18.92
N THR A 442 -15.07 -8.80 -18.59
CA THR A 442 -15.16 -9.95 -19.51
C THR A 442 -16.00 -9.63 -20.75
N GLN A 443 -17.12 -8.94 -20.58
CA GLN A 443 -17.96 -8.53 -21.70
C GLN A 443 -17.20 -7.61 -22.67
N VAL A 444 -16.60 -6.53 -22.15
CA VAL A 444 -15.85 -5.56 -22.97
C VAL A 444 -14.66 -6.23 -23.64
N PHE A 445 -13.98 -7.14 -22.95
CA PHE A 445 -12.89 -7.94 -23.52
C PHE A 445 -13.37 -8.75 -24.73
N LYS A 446 -14.49 -9.49 -24.60
CA LYS A 446 -15.06 -10.28 -25.71
C LYS A 446 -15.51 -9.41 -26.88
N GLU A 447 -16.16 -8.28 -26.61
CA GLU A 447 -16.60 -7.32 -27.64
C GLU A 447 -15.42 -6.80 -28.47
N LYS A 448 -14.32 -6.42 -27.80
CA LYS A 448 -13.09 -5.98 -28.47
C LYS A 448 -12.43 -7.10 -29.26
N LEU A 449 -12.30 -8.29 -28.66
CA LEU A 449 -11.70 -9.45 -29.32
C LEU A 449 -12.47 -9.79 -30.60
N ASN A 450 -13.80 -9.95 -30.52
CA ASN A 450 -14.64 -10.28 -31.68
C ASN A 450 -14.55 -9.22 -32.80
N LYS A 451 -14.36 -7.95 -32.44
CA LYS A 451 -14.32 -6.85 -33.40
C LYS A 451 -12.98 -6.73 -34.16
N HIS A 452 -11.87 -7.09 -33.53
CA HIS A 452 -10.54 -6.75 -34.03
C HIS A 452 -9.66 -7.98 -34.31
N HIS A 453 -9.88 -9.11 -33.64
CA HIS A 453 -9.01 -10.28 -33.68
C HIS A 453 -8.72 -10.78 -35.10
N ASP A 454 -9.76 -10.99 -35.90
CA ASP A 454 -9.59 -11.61 -37.23
C ASP A 454 -8.85 -10.69 -38.22
N ALA A 455 -9.00 -9.37 -38.07
CA ALA A 455 -8.28 -8.39 -38.88
C ALA A 455 -6.77 -8.42 -38.64
N TYR A 456 -6.34 -8.60 -37.39
CA TYR A 456 -4.92 -8.75 -37.05
C TYR A 456 -4.39 -10.16 -37.31
N ARG A 457 -5.22 -11.18 -37.10
CA ARG A 457 -4.88 -12.57 -37.41
C ARG A 457 -4.51 -12.75 -38.87
N ALA A 458 -5.22 -12.08 -39.79
CA ALA A 458 -4.90 -12.07 -41.22
C ALA A 458 -3.49 -11.53 -41.51
N LYS A 459 -2.96 -10.65 -40.66
CA LYS A 459 -1.60 -10.10 -40.73
C LYS A 459 -0.57 -10.87 -39.90
N ARG A 460 -0.94 -12.05 -39.37
CA ARG A 460 -0.13 -12.86 -38.45
C ARG A 460 0.27 -12.14 -37.15
N ILE A 461 -0.52 -11.15 -36.73
CA ILE A 461 -0.36 -10.38 -35.50
C ILE A 461 -1.38 -10.88 -34.46
N HIS A 462 -0.98 -10.98 -33.20
CA HIS A 462 -1.88 -11.31 -32.10
C HIS A 462 -2.53 -10.05 -31.55
N PHE A 463 -3.86 -9.94 -31.61
CA PHE A 463 -4.59 -8.83 -31.01
C PHE A 463 -4.91 -9.11 -29.54
N VAL A 464 -4.64 -8.15 -28.67
CA VAL A 464 -4.80 -8.30 -27.22
C VAL A 464 -5.53 -7.09 -26.63
N PRO A 465 -6.79 -7.25 -26.21
CA PRO A 465 -7.47 -6.21 -25.43
C PRO A 465 -6.88 -6.10 -24.02
N ILE A 466 -6.41 -4.92 -23.64
CA ILE A 466 -5.99 -4.58 -22.27
C ILE A 466 -7.15 -3.83 -21.62
N VAL A 467 -8.00 -4.55 -20.88
CA VAL A 467 -9.24 -4.01 -20.32
C VAL A 467 -9.07 -3.71 -18.83
N THR A 468 -9.39 -2.47 -18.44
CA THR A 468 -9.40 -1.99 -17.04
C THR A 468 -10.72 -1.30 -16.69
N SER A 469 -11.07 -1.27 -15.40
CA SER A 469 -12.12 -0.41 -14.88
C SER A 469 -11.61 1.00 -14.53
N THR A 470 -12.52 1.94 -14.33
CA THR A 470 -12.20 3.27 -13.77
C THR A 470 -11.62 3.23 -12.35
N TYR A 471 -11.81 2.11 -11.63
CA TYR A 471 -11.25 1.88 -10.30
C TYR A 471 -9.89 1.16 -10.35
N GLY A 472 -9.34 0.88 -11.54
CA GLY A 472 -8.07 0.17 -11.70
C GLY A 472 -8.16 -1.36 -11.61
N ARG A 473 -9.37 -1.93 -11.61
CA ARG A 473 -9.55 -3.38 -11.70
C ARG A 473 -9.19 -3.84 -13.10
N LEU A 474 -8.25 -4.78 -13.21
CA LEU A 474 -7.81 -5.34 -14.48
C LEU A 474 -8.62 -6.60 -14.82
N HIS A 475 -8.88 -6.79 -16.12
CA HIS A 475 -9.29 -8.10 -16.64
C HIS A 475 -8.15 -9.11 -16.47
N GLU A 476 -8.47 -10.40 -16.33
CA GLU A 476 -7.46 -11.45 -16.07
C GLU A 476 -6.35 -11.49 -17.12
N GLU A 477 -6.69 -11.29 -18.40
CA GLU A 477 -5.68 -11.25 -19.48
C GLU A 477 -4.77 -10.02 -19.38
N ALA A 478 -5.23 -8.90 -18.82
CA ALA A 478 -4.36 -7.76 -18.54
C ALA A 478 -3.46 -8.02 -17.32
N VAL A 479 -3.91 -8.83 -16.36
CA VAL A 479 -3.08 -9.31 -15.24
C VAL A 479 -2.00 -10.26 -15.74
N ARG A 480 -2.34 -11.22 -16.61
CA ARG A 480 -1.35 -12.13 -17.21
C ARG A 480 -0.31 -11.37 -18.05
N PHE A 481 -0.73 -10.35 -18.80
CA PHE A 481 0.19 -9.43 -19.47
C PHE A 481 1.17 -8.74 -18.50
N GLY A 482 0.67 -8.16 -17.41
CA GLY A 482 1.50 -7.55 -16.37
C GLY A 482 2.49 -8.55 -15.76
N ALA A 483 2.06 -9.79 -15.53
CA ALA A 483 2.90 -10.86 -15.02
C ALA A 483 4.07 -11.21 -15.96
N VAL A 484 3.83 -11.27 -17.28
CA VAL A 484 4.90 -11.45 -18.28
C VAL A 484 5.90 -10.28 -18.21
N LEU A 485 5.41 -9.04 -18.12
CA LEU A 485 6.29 -7.87 -17.98
C LEU A 485 7.13 -7.94 -16.70
N SER A 486 6.54 -8.31 -15.57
CA SER A 486 7.25 -8.43 -14.28
C SER A 486 8.43 -9.39 -14.36
N VAL A 487 8.25 -10.54 -15.00
CA VAL A 487 9.32 -11.52 -15.20
C VAL A 487 10.42 -10.97 -16.10
N ASN A 488 10.07 -10.24 -17.17
CA ASN A 488 11.06 -9.61 -18.04
C ASN A 488 11.84 -8.48 -17.34
N VAL A 489 11.18 -7.67 -16.50
CA VAL A 489 11.85 -6.69 -15.62
C VAL A 489 12.80 -7.40 -14.66
N ALA A 490 12.37 -8.51 -14.04
CA ALA A 490 13.21 -9.29 -13.13
C ALA A 490 14.43 -9.90 -13.83
N LYS A 491 14.25 -10.48 -15.03
CA LYS A 491 15.36 -10.99 -15.87
C LYS A 491 16.37 -9.90 -16.17
N ARG A 492 15.90 -8.71 -16.54
CA ARG A 492 16.77 -7.57 -16.83
C ARG A 492 17.53 -7.14 -15.58
N GLU A 493 16.85 -6.97 -14.45
CA GLU A 493 17.50 -6.60 -13.19
C GLU A 493 18.54 -7.63 -12.74
N ALA A 494 18.21 -8.92 -12.81
CA ALA A 494 19.15 -9.99 -12.48
C ALA A 494 20.38 -10.01 -13.41
N ALA A 495 20.25 -9.54 -14.65
CA ALA A 495 21.38 -9.43 -15.57
C ALA A 495 22.32 -8.25 -15.27
N PHE A 496 21.82 -7.17 -14.64
CA PHE A 496 22.60 -5.97 -14.34
C PHE A 496 23.04 -5.86 -12.87
N CYS A 497 22.30 -6.48 -11.95
CA CYS A 497 22.55 -6.41 -10.52
C CYS A 497 22.86 -7.80 -9.97
N ASN A 498 24.02 -7.97 -9.35
CA ASN A 498 24.27 -9.13 -8.50
C ASN A 498 23.51 -8.95 -7.19
N THR A 499 22.24 -9.35 -7.16
CA THR A 499 21.34 -9.03 -6.04
C THR A 499 21.55 -9.93 -4.82
N GLY A 500 22.29 -11.05 -4.93
CA GLY A 500 22.40 -12.07 -3.88
C GLY A 500 21.07 -12.70 -3.46
N HIS A 501 19.95 -12.25 -4.05
CA HIS A 501 18.61 -12.72 -3.81
C HIS A 501 18.27 -13.85 -4.78
N ARG A 502 17.37 -14.74 -4.36
CA ARG A 502 16.84 -15.76 -5.26
C ARG A 502 16.04 -15.07 -6.37
N PHE A 503 16.11 -15.61 -7.58
CA PHE A 503 15.40 -15.02 -8.72
C PHE A 503 13.88 -14.94 -8.47
N GLU A 504 13.32 -15.93 -7.78
CA GLU A 504 11.91 -15.95 -7.38
C GLU A 504 11.51 -14.73 -6.52
N ASP A 505 12.38 -14.31 -5.59
CA ASP A 505 12.12 -13.16 -4.72
C ASP A 505 12.17 -11.86 -5.52
N VAL A 506 13.08 -11.77 -6.50
CA VAL A 506 13.15 -10.64 -7.43
C VAL A 506 11.86 -10.57 -8.27
N VAL A 507 11.40 -11.70 -8.81
CA VAL A 507 10.15 -11.77 -9.57
C VAL A 507 8.96 -11.32 -8.72
N ALA A 508 8.82 -11.79 -7.48
CA ALA A 508 7.74 -11.39 -6.58
C ALA A 508 7.71 -9.87 -6.36
N ARG A 509 8.87 -9.25 -6.07
CA ARG A 509 8.99 -7.80 -5.93
C ARG A 509 8.62 -7.04 -7.21
N LYS A 510 8.98 -7.58 -8.39
CA LYS A 510 8.64 -6.96 -9.69
C LYS A 510 7.18 -7.15 -10.09
N VAL A 511 6.53 -8.21 -9.63
CA VAL A 511 5.06 -8.34 -9.72
C VAL A 511 4.42 -7.17 -9.00
N GLU A 512 4.73 -6.96 -7.72
CA GLU A 512 4.18 -5.85 -6.94
C GLU A 512 4.46 -4.48 -7.58
N TRP A 513 5.70 -4.24 -7.99
CA TRP A 513 6.09 -2.97 -8.60
C TRP A 513 5.36 -2.69 -9.93
N VAL A 514 5.29 -3.67 -10.84
CA VAL A 514 4.60 -3.50 -12.14
C VAL A 514 3.12 -3.19 -11.93
N PHE A 515 2.43 -3.92 -11.05
CA PHE A 515 1.01 -3.68 -10.79
C PHE A 515 0.76 -2.35 -10.07
N ALA A 516 1.66 -1.95 -9.17
CA ALA A 516 1.61 -0.64 -8.56
C ALA A 516 1.77 0.45 -9.64
N SER A 517 2.81 0.39 -10.48
CA SER A 517 3.04 1.39 -11.53
C SER A 517 1.89 1.46 -12.54
N LEU A 518 1.34 0.32 -12.94
CA LEU A 518 0.16 0.27 -13.81
C LEU A 518 -1.08 0.87 -13.12
N GLY A 519 -1.31 0.53 -11.86
CA GLY A 519 -2.40 1.09 -11.04
C GLY A 519 -2.31 2.61 -10.91
N ALA A 520 -1.11 3.14 -10.67
CA ALA A 520 -0.86 4.58 -10.60
C ALA A 520 -1.13 5.29 -11.94
N SER A 521 -0.72 4.71 -13.06
CA SER A 521 -1.03 5.25 -14.40
C SER A 521 -2.52 5.24 -14.70
N ILE A 522 -3.25 4.18 -14.32
CA ILE A 522 -4.71 4.11 -14.48
C ILE A 522 -5.40 5.15 -13.59
N ALA A 523 -5.03 5.22 -12.32
CA ALA A 523 -5.57 6.20 -11.37
C ALA A 523 -5.37 7.64 -11.88
N ARG A 524 -4.16 7.96 -12.37
CA ARG A 524 -3.84 9.26 -12.95
C ARG A 524 -4.65 9.54 -14.22
N GLY A 525 -4.72 8.58 -15.13
CA GLY A 525 -5.52 8.70 -16.35
C GLY A 525 -6.99 8.99 -16.03
N MET A 526 -7.56 8.28 -15.06
CA MET A 526 -8.96 8.47 -14.64
C MET A 526 -9.19 9.81 -13.94
N ALA A 527 -8.26 10.25 -13.10
CA ALA A 527 -8.30 11.57 -12.49
C ALA A 527 -8.34 12.68 -13.55
N ILE A 528 -7.47 12.61 -14.56
CA ILE A 528 -7.41 13.60 -15.63
C ILE A 528 -8.70 13.64 -16.45
N ARG A 529 -9.31 12.46 -16.72
CA ARG A 529 -10.63 12.39 -17.37
C ARG A 529 -11.69 13.11 -16.54
N ALA A 530 -11.74 12.80 -15.24
CA ALA A 530 -12.69 13.37 -14.29
C ALA A 530 -12.59 14.90 -14.19
N CYS A 531 -11.38 15.45 -14.29
CA CYS A 531 -11.17 16.89 -14.22
C CYS A 531 -11.58 17.63 -15.50
N GLY A 532 -11.90 16.95 -16.61
CA GLY A 532 -12.36 17.58 -17.86
C GLY A 532 -11.35 18.52 -18.51
N LEU A 533 -10.04 18.38 -18.21
CA LEU A 533 -9.04 19.39 -18.49
C LEU A 533 -8.55 19.38 -19.95
N THR A 534 -9.22 20.17 -20.81
CA THR A 534 -8.77 20.45 -22.18
C THR A 534 -7.47 21.28 -22.23
N HIS A 535 -7.12 22.04 -21.17
CA HIS A 535 -5.92 22.89 -21.13
C HIS A 535 -4.76 22.36 -20.27
N ALA A 536 -4.98 21.34 -19.43
CA ALA A 536 -3.90 20.79 -18.59
C ALA A 536 -2.88 20.00 -19.40
N ARG A 537 -3.20 19.54 -20.61
CA ARG A 537 -2.21 18.92 -21.51
C ARG A 537 -1.02 19.86 -21.71
N GLU A 538 -1.21 21.17 -21.87
CA GLU A 538 -0.09 22.11 -22.02
C GLU A 538 0.72 22.31 -20.72
N ALA A 539 0.08 22.32 -19.55
CA ALA A 539 0.75 22.47 -18.26
C ALA A 539 1.49 21.20 -17.82
N PHE A 540 0.91 20.02 -18.08
CA PHE A 540 1.45 18.73 -17.68
C PHE A 540 2.52 18.21 -18.66
N THR A 541 2.37 18.46 -19.97
CA THR A 541 3.38 18.10 -20.97
C THR A 541 4.63 18.97 -20.86
N ARG A 542 4.52 20.22 -20.36
CA ARG A 542 5.69 21.07 -20.07
C ARG A 542 6.51 20.57 -18.88
N ARG A 543 5.90 19.94 -17.87
CA ARG A 543 6.65 19.31 -16.75
C ARG A 543 7.23 17.94 -17.13
N THR A 544 6.55 17.14 -17.96
CA THR A 544 7.11 15.88 -18.46
C THR A 544 8.08 16.02 -19.64
N LYS A 545 8.28 17.22 -20.21
CA LYS A 545 9.42 17.49 -21.10
C LYS A 545 10.65 18.02 -20.36
N GLY A 546 10.57 18.15 -19.03
CA GLY A 546 11.66 18.53 -18.14
C GLY A 546 12.33 17.34 -17.44
N TRP A 547 12.31 16.13 -18.02
CA TRP A 547 13.19 15.06 -17.54
C TRP A 547 14.61 15.41 -17.97
N ARG A 548 15.32 16.13 -17.10
CA ARG A 548 16.77 16.12 -17.11
C ARG A 548 17.18 14.67 -16.85
N THR A 549 17.85 14.06 -17.81
CA THR A 549 18.57 12.80 -17.59
C THR A 549 19.56 12.98 -16.45
N GLN A 550 20.04 11.90 -15.83
CA GLN A 550 21.09 11.99 -14.82
C GLN A 550 22.36 12.69 -15.38
N GLU A 551 22.56 12.63 -16.69
CA GLU A 551 23.60 13.36 -17.43
C GLU A 551 23.30 14.87 -17.51
N ASP A 552 22.04 15.29 -17.67
CA ASP A 552 21.65 16.72 -17.66
C ASP A 552 21.72 17.35 -16.25
N ILE A 553 21.53 16.55 -15.20
CA ILE A 553 21.71 16.97 -13.80
C ILE A 553 23.21 17.13 -13.50
N MET A 554 24.03 16.19 -13.97
CA MET A 554 25.49 16.28 -13.87
C MET A 554 26.04 17.44 -14.72
N ALA A 555 25.48 17.75 -15.89
CA ALA A 555 25.92 18.88 -16.71
C ALA A 555 25.55 20.24 -16.09
N GLY A 556 24.43 20.33 -15.37
CA GLY A 556 23.99 21.56 -14.69
C GLY A 556 24.67 21.82 -13.34
N ALA A 557 25.18 20.78 -12.67
CA ALA A 557 25.80 20.91 -11.34
C ALA A 557 27.23 21.46 -11.36
N TRP A 558 27.86 21.58 -12.54
CA TRP A 558 29.23 22.09 -12.71
C TRP A 558 29.28 23.43 -13.46
N GLY A 559 28.13 24.07 -13.70
CA GLY A 559 28.00 25.28 -14.52
C GLY A 559 27.92 26.61 -13.75
N ASP A 560 27.60 26.60 -12.45
CA ASP A 560 27.50 27.82 -11.63
C ASP A 560 28.33 27.65 -10.35
N GLN A 561 29.65 27.86 -10.48
CA GLN A 561 30.47 28.29 -9.35
C GLN A 561 30.30 29.80 -9.25
N ASP A 562 29.47 30.25 -8.30
CA ASP A 562 29.61 31.50 -7.54
C ASP A 562 28.31 31.68 -6.74
N LEU A 563 28.32 31.21 -5.48
CA LEU A 563 27.48 31.66 -4.35
C LEU A 563 27.60 30.64 -3.20
N TYR A 564 28.78 30.60 -2.59
CA TYR A 564 28.96 30.14 -1.21
C TYR A 564 29.94 31.10 -0.56
N ASP A 565 29.40 32.19 -0.03
CA ASP A 565 30.04 32.92 1.06
C ASP A 565 29.37 32.52 2.37
N SER A 566 30.24 32.33 3.35
CA SER A 566 30.08 31.78 4.69
C SER A 566 29.11 32.56 5.58
N ASP A 567 28.27 31.84 6.31
CA ASP A 567 28.14 31.87 7.79
C ASP A 567 26.81 31.21 8.19
N ASP A 568 26.89 30.06 8.90
CA ASP A 568 25.86 29.40 9.74
C ASP A 568 25.93 27.86 9.69
N ALA A 569 27.13 27.30 9.82
CA ALA A 569 27.37 25.86 9.93
C ALA A 569 27.87 25.46 11.34
N GLU A 570 27.04 25.63 12.36
CA GLU A 570 27.21 24.94 13.65
C GLU A 570 25.85 24.59 14.27
N ASN A 571 25.33 23.37 14.02
CA ASN A 571 24.67 22.49 15.01
C ASN A 571 23.83 21.34 14.42
N TRP A 572 24.36 20.48 13.54
CA TRP A 572 23.75 19.15 13.32
C TRP A 572 24.82 18.09 13.08
N GLY A 573 25.46 17.64 14.17
CA GLY A 573 26.38 16.49 14.16
C GLY A 573 25.63 15.16 14.31
N TRP A 574 25.42 14.45 13.21
CA TRP A 574 25.31 12.98 13.20
C TRP A 574 26.16 12.45 12.04
N ALA A 575 27.46 12.28 12.30
CA ALA A 575 28.38 11.56 11.41
C ALA A 575 28.49 10.11 11.89
N GLY A 576 28.24 9.19 10.96
CA GLY A 576 28.36 7.76 11.14
C GLY A 576 29.79 7.31 11.43
N SER A 577 29.88 6.17 12.12
CA SER A 577 31.08 5.35 12.16
C SER A 577 30.68 3.94 11.74
N LEU A 578 31.18 3.51 10.58
CA LEU A 578 31.49 2.11 10.30
C LEU A 578 32.65 2.12 9.32
N GLY A 579 33.82 1.89 9.89
CA GLY A 579 35.11 1.97 9.24
C GLY A 579 35.34 0.87 8.22
N ALA A 580 36.08 1.27 7.20
CA ALA A 580 36.83 0.36 6.35
C ALA A 580 37.93 -0.32 7.16
N LEU A 581 37.99 -1.65 7.08
CA LEU A 581 39.17 -2.46 7.37
C LEU A 581 39.34 -3.44 6.21
N GLY A 582 40.46 -3.34 5.50
CA GLY A 582 40.91 -4.35 4.55
C GLY A 582 41.75 -3.78 3.40
N GLY A 583 43.08 -3.80 3.55
CA GLY A 583 44.01 -3.56 2.45
C GLY A 583 45.46 -3.54 2.91
N ALA A 584 46.11 -4.71 2.86
CA ALA A 584 47.54 -4.89 3.10
C ALA A 584 48.39 -4.18 2.03
N GLY A 585 49.57 -3.70 2.45
CA GLY A 585 50.59 -3.07 1.59
C GLY A 585 51.33 -1.99 2.34
#